data_AF-A0A261XYZ8-F1
#
_entry.id   AF-A0A261XYZ8-F1
#
_cell.length_a   1.000
_cell.length_b   1.000
_cell.length_c   1.000
_cell.angle_alpha   90.00
_cell.angle_beta   90.00
_cell.angle_gamma   90.00
#
_symmetry.space_group_name_H-M   'P 1'
#
loop_
_entity.id
_entity.type
_entity.pdbx_description
1 polymer ?
#
loop_
_entity_poly.entity_id
_entity_poly.type
_entity_poly.pdbx_seq_one_letter_code
_entity_poly.pdbx_strand_id
1 'polypeptide(L)'
;MWESSTPSTPFTLRSTIPIDDTLGLPIPAPIIYNDTSSFLKSWLDQPLDRVLVQVRVEDDVSGLVGEGYTTLCHLMASGWQDELTVVLKPNHSFAGIAYHALRTGECLKNAPATVQPLTTHVKLAHAEPGALPGVVAVKAPVDPNGPPEEQEKTFFQKYWFLLVGIAMLVLTSGGGGGESSS
;
A
#
# COMPACT_ATOMS: atom_id res chain seq x y z
N MET A 1 1.33 10.15 -16.07
CA MET A 1 2.04 10.85 -15.00
C MET A 1 1.04 11.84 -14.42
N TRP A 2 0.39 11.49 -13.30
CA TRP A 2 -0.60 12.36 -12.67
C TRP A 2 0.14 13.14 -11.60
N GLU A 3 0.41 14.42 -11.83
CA GLU A 3 0.90 15.31 -10.78
C GLU A 3 -0.27 15.56 -9.83
N SER A 4 -0.25 14.92 -8.66
CA SER A 4 -1.18 15.24 -7.57
C SER A 4 -0.77 16.58 -6.98
N SER A 5 -1.23 17.68 -7.59
CA SER A 5 -1.21 18.99 -6.96
C SER A 5 -2.33 19.04 -5.92
N THR A 6 -2.21 18.27 -4.83
CA THR A 6 -3.03 18.53 -3.65
C THR A 6 -2.48 19.80 -3.00
N PRO A 7 -3.31 20.83 -2.77
CA PRO A 7 -2.89 22.03 -2.05
C PRO A 7 -2.37 21.59 -0.68
N SER A 8 -1.11 21.92 -0.39
CA SER A 8 -0.39 21.52 0.81
C SER A 8 -0.94 22.24 2.05
N THR A 9 -2.13 21.87 2.51
CA THR A 9 -2.53 22.24 3.87
C THR A 9 -1.56 21.56 4.83
N PRO A 10 -0.87 22.30 5.71
CA PRO A 10 0.08 21.71 6.62
C PRO A 10 -0.64 20.73 7.56
N PHE A 11 -0.10 19.52 7.69
CA PHE A 11 -0.56 18.57 8.70
C PHE A 11 -0.33 19.18 10.08
N THR A 12 -1.34 19.11 10.94
CA THR A 12 -1.23 19.53 12.34
C THR A 12 -1.07 18.29 13.20
N LEU A 13 -0.02 18.25 14.04
CA LEU A 13 0.20 17.15 14.97
C LEU A 13 -0.99 17.05 15.93
N ARG A 14 -1.67 15.89 15.95
CA ARG A 14 -2.82 15.66 16.83
C ARG A 14 -2.44 14.96 18.13
N SER A 15 -1.60 13.93 18.07
CA SER A 15 -1.23 13.10 19.22
C SER A 15 -0.02 12.22 18.87
N THR A 16 0.62 11.66 19.91
CA THR A 16 1.63 10.62 19.81
C THR A 16 1.07 9.33 20.41
N ILE A 17 1.26 8.20 19.73
CA ILE A 17 0.75 6.90 20.15
C ILE A 17 1.93 6.07 20.64
N PRO A 18 2.11 5.88 21.95
CA PRO A 18 3.14 4.97 22.44
C PRO A 18 2.75 3.52 22.11
N ILE A 19 3.66 2.77 21.52
CA ILE A 19 3.51 1.33 21.28
C ILE A 19 4.43 0.62 22.26
N ASP A 20 3.89 -0.32 23.04
CA ASP A 20 4.69 -1.17 23.91
C ASP A 20 5.24 -2.36 23.11
N ASP A 21 6.52 -2.27 22.76
CA ASP A 21 7.26 -3.28 22.00
C ASP A 21 7.32 -4.65 22.71
N THR A 22 7.07 -4.72 24.02
CA THR A 22 7.18 -5.98 24.77
C THR A 22 5.94 -6.86 24.65
N LEU A 23 4.78 -6.25 24.45
CA LEU A 23 3.50 -6.97 24.40
C LEU A 23 2.83 -6.90 23.02
N GLY A 24 3.29 -6.00 22.14
CA GLY A 24 2.61 -5.73 20.85
C GLY A 24 1.17 -5.24 21.05
N LEU A 25 0.83 -4.79 22.25
CA LEU A 25 -0.50 -4.35 22.62
C LEU A 25 -0.49 -2.83 22.84
N PRO A 26 -1.55 -2.11 22.45
CA PRO A 26 -1.73 -0.74 22.87
C PRO A 26 -2.02 -0.71 24.37
N ILE A 27 -1.18 -0.07 25.17
CA ILE A 27 -1.41 0.04 26.61
C ILE A 27 -1.61 1.50 27.01
N PRO A 28 -2.85 1.88 27.37
CA PRO A 28 -4.12 1.40 26.78
C PRO A 28 -4.33 2.00 25.38
N ALA A 29 -5.19 1.40 24.55
CA ALA A 29 -5.64 1.96 23.26
C ALA A 29 -6.00 3.45 23.43
N PRO A 30 -5.16 4.39 22.97
CA PRO A 30 -5.37 5.78 23.31
C PRO A 30 -6.61 6.27 22.57
N ILE A 31 -7.60 6.73 23.33
CA ILE A 31 -8.68 7.53 22.76
C ILE A 31 -8.14 8.94 22.62
N ILE A 32 -8.02 9.40 21.39
CA ILE A 32 -7.54 10.76 21.10
C ILE A 32 -8.77 11.67 21.00
N TYR A 33 -8.88 12.60 21.94
CA TYR A 33 -9.85 13.69 21.89
C TYR A 33 -9.20 14.92 21.28
N ASN A 34 -9.80 15.48 20.23
CA ASN A 34 -9.32 16.74 19.68
C ASN A 34 -10.46 17.69 19.35
N ASP A 35 -10.31 18.96 19.75
CA ASP A 35 -11.19 20.04 19.33
C ASP A 35 -10.81 20.46 17.91
N THR A 36 -11.35 19.74 16.94
CA THR A 36 -11.21 20.05 15.51
C THR A 36 -12.23 21.09 15.04
N SER A 37 -12.99 21.69 15.96
CA SER A 37 -14.12 22.54 15.61
C SER A 37 -13.73 23.82 14.88
N SER A 38 -12.58 24.42 15.20
CA SER A 38 -12.07 25.61 14.53
C SER A 38 -11.69 25.33 13.08
N PHE A 39 -11.03 24.20 12.82
CA PHE A 39 -10.62 23.77 11.49
C PHE A 39 -11.82 23.35 10.63
N LEU A 40 -12.74 22.57 11.19
CA LEU A 40 -13.84 21.98 10.42
C LEU A 40 -14.93 22.98 10.06
N LYS A 41 -15.10 24.06 10.85
CA LYS A 41 -16.09 25.11 10.58
C LYS A 41 -15.96 25.72 9.18
N SER A 42 -14.74 25.92 8.67
CA SER A 42 -14.55 26.48 7.32
C SER A 42 -14.96 25.53 6.19
N TRP A 43 -15.15 24.24 6.49
CA TRP A 43 -15.50 23.21 5.51
C TRP A 43 -16.98 22.83 5.53
N LEU A 44 -17.76 23.30 6.51
CA LEU A 44 -19.18 22.96 6.64
C LEU A 44 -20.05 23.52 5.52
N ASP A 45 -19.60 24.60 4.86
CA ASP A 45 -20.31 25.21 3.73
C ASP A 45 -20.08 24.44 2.41
N GLN A 46 -19.16 23.46 2.41
CA GLN A 46 -18.87 22.63 1.25
C GLN A 46 -19.75 21.37 1.23
N PRO A 47 -19.97 20.75 0.06
CA PRO A 47 -20.61 19.44 -0.02
C PRO A 47 -19.83 18.41 0.81
N LEU A 48 -20.41 17.95 1.91
CA LEU A 48 -19.74 17.12 2.92
C LEU A 48 -19.26 15.76 2.36
N ASP A 49 -19.87 15.29 1.27
CA ASP A 49 -19.49 14.09 0.54
C ASP A 49 -18.22 14.25 -0.31
N ARG A 50 -17.74 15.49 -0.50
CA ARG A 50 -16.53 15.81 -1.25
C ARG A 50 -15.35 16.24 -0.37
N VAL A 51 -15.60 16.52 0.90
CA VAL A 51 -14.54 16.89 1.84
C VAL A 51 -13.90 15.62 2.38
N LEU A 52 -12.60 15.47 2.14
CA LEU A 52 -11.80 14.37 2.68
C LEU A 52 -11.03 14.84 3.92
N VAL A 53 -11.10 14.03 4.98
CA VAL A 53 -10.25 14.18 6.16
C VAL A 53 -9.11 13.19 6.00
N GLN A 54 -7.90 13.73 5.87
CA GLN A 54 -6.67 12.95 5.75
C GLN A 54 -5.97 12.85 7.10
N VAL A 55 -5.51 11.66 7.44
CA VAL A 55 -4.69 11.37 8.61
C VAL A 55 -3.34 10.87 8.14
N ARG A 56 -2.29 11.36 8.77
CA ARG A 56 -0.91 10.94 8.55
C ARG A 56 -0.34 10.47 9.88
N VAL A 57 0.30 9.30 9.85
CA VAL A 57 1.05 8.72 10.97
C VAL A 57 2.49 8.56 10.50
N GLU A 58 3.43 9.03 11.29
CA GLU A 58 4.86 8.91 11.03
C GLU A 58 5.46 8.09 12.16
N ASP A 59 6.24 7.07 11.82
CA ASP A 59 7.00 6.29 12.78
C ASP A 59 8.32 6.99 13.06
N ASP A 60 8.49 7.47 14.29
CA ASP A 60 9.68 8.20 14.73
C ASP A 60 10.98 7.38 14.62
N VAL A 61 10.88 6.04 14.61
CA VAL A 61 12.06 5.15 14.56
C VAL A 61 12.49 4.89 13.12
N SER A 62 11.56 4.47 12.25
CA SER A 62 11.88 4.11 10.87
C SER A 62 11.75 5.26 9.87
N GLY A 63 11.10 6.36 10.25
CA GLY A 63 10.72 7.46 9.36
C GLY A 63 9.66 7.08 8.32
N LEU A 64 9.06 5.89 8.44
CA LEU A 64 8.00 5.46 7.55
C LEU A 64 6.71 6.23 7.83
N VAL A 65 6.01 6.58 6.75
CA VAL A 65 4.77 7.35 6.81
C VAL A 65 3.62 6.50 6.31
N GLY A 66 2.55 6.43 7.07
CA GLY A 66 1.25 5.90 6.65
C GLY A 66 0.24 7.02 6.53
N GLU A 67 -0.56 6.97 5.47
CA GLU A 67 -1.64 7.93 5.25
C GLU A 67 -2.97 7.20 5.05
N GLY A 68 -4.05 7.80 5.54
CA GLY A 68 -5.41 7.29 5.42
C GLY A 68 -6.38 8.44 5.26
N TYR A 69 -7.56 8.16 4.72
CA TYR A 69 -8.57 9.19 4.48
C TYR A 69 -9.97 8.64 4.69
N THR A 70 -10.89 9.53 5.06
CA THR A 70 -12.32 9.27 5.10
C THR A 70 -13.08 10.52 4.66
N THR A 71 -14.34 10.39 4.26
CA THR A 71 -15.16 11.56 3.96
C THR A 71 -15.65 12.19 5.26
N LEU A 72 -15.74 13.53 5.29
CA LEU A 72 -16.28 14.27 6.42
C LEU A 72 -17.72 13.83 6.72
N CYS A 73 -18.49 13.52 5.68
CA CYS A 73 -19.84 12.99 5.83
C CYS A 73 -19.90 11.67 6.62
N HIS A 74 -18.99 10.72 6.37
CA HIS A 74 -18.95 9.47 7.14
C HIS A 74 -18.56 9.71 8.60
N LEU A 75 -17.62 10.63 8.86
CA LEU A 75 -17.28 11.03 10.23
C LEU A 75 -18.48 11.62 10.95
N MET A 76 -19.23 12.50 10.31
CA MET A 76 -20.45 13.07 10.90
C MET A 76 -21.51 11.99 11.15
N ALA A 77 -21.74 11.10 10.19
CA ALA A 77 -22.71 10.00 10.31
C ALA A 77 -22.33 9.01 11.44
N SER A 78 -21.05 8.88 11.74
CA SER A 78 -20.56 8.07 12.87
C SER A 78 -20.73 8.75 14.25
N GLY A 79 -21.18 10.02 14.28
CA GLY A 79 -21.19 10.82 15.50
C GLY A 79 -19.78 11.26 15.92
N TRP A 80 -18.95 11.66 14.95
CA TRP A 80 -17.58 12.13 15.17
C TRP A 80 -16.68 11.08 15.85
N GLN A 81 -16.84 9.81 15.47
CA GLN A 81 -16.06 8.69 15.96
C GLN A 81 -15.33 8.00 14.82
N ASP A 82 -14.01 7.92 14.90
CA ASP A 82 -13.16 7.28 13.91
C ASP A 82 -12.34 6.14 14.51
N GLU A 83 -11.87 5.26 13.64
CA GLU A 83 -10.98 4.17 13.98
C GLU A 83 -9.68 4.29 13.16
N LEU A 84 -8.56 4.35 13.86
CA LEU A 84 -7.22 4.31 13.31
C LEU A 84 -6.60 2.96 13.66
N THR A 85 -6.42 2.10 12.67
CA THR A 85 -5.70 0.84 12.83
C THR A 85 -4.25 1.03 12.39
N VAL A 86 -3.31 0.89 13.31
CA VAL A 86 -1.87 0.85 13.02
C VAL A 86 -1.49 -0.60 12.73
N VAL A 87 -0.95 -0.85 11.55
CA VAL A 87 -0.55 -2.18 11.12
C VAL A 87 0.96 -2.34 11.36
N LEU A 88 1.32 -3.37 12.12
CA LEU A 88 2.70 -3.74 12.42
C LEU A 88 3.10 -4.99 11.64
N LYS A 89 4.37 -5.10 11.29
CA LYS A 89 4.99 -6.31 10.73
C LYS A 89 5.23 -7.36 11.84
N PRO A 90 5.57 -8.61 11.49
CA PRO A 90 5.91 -9.65 12.48
C PRO A 90 7.06 -9.29 13.42
N ASN A 91 7.95 -8.37 13.03
CA ASN A 91 9.03 -7.86 13.87
C ASN A 91 8.65 -6.61 14.68
N HIS A 92 7.35 -6.33 14.84
CA HIS A 92 6.77 -5.15 15.50
C HIS A 92 7.11 -3.80 14.86
N SER A 93 7.78 -3.76 13.71
CA SER A 93 8.01 -2.50 12.98
C SER A 93 6.75 -2.02 12.24
N PHE A 94 6.64 -0.71 12.04
CA PHE A 94 5.53 -0.09 11.32
C PHE A 94 5.41 -0.63 9.88
N ALA A 95 4.18 -0.98 9.49
CA ALA A 95 3.84 -1.39 8.12
C ALA A 95 2.96 -0.37 7.40
N GLY A 96 2.03 0.25 8.11
CA GLY A 96 1.10 1.23 7.55
C GLY A 96 -0.08 1.48 8.47
N ILE A 97 -1.12 2.14 7.94
CA ILE A 97 -2.36 2.42 8.67
C ILE A 97 -3.59 2.10 7.84
N ALA A 98 -4.71 1.84 8.52
CA ALA A 98 -6.05 1.90 7.96
C ALA A 98 -6.88 2.90 8.78
N TYR A 99 -7.61 3.78 8.10
CA TYR A 99 -8.38 4.84 8.74
C TYR A 99 -9.79 4.89 8.18
N HIS A 100 -10.80 4.87 9.05
CA HIS A 100 -12.20 4.90 8.66
C HIS A 100 -13.08 5.46 9.78
N ALA A 101 -14.31 5.87 9.43
CA ALA A 101 -15.31 6.24 10.43
C ALA A 101 -15.83 4.97 11.14
N LEU A 102 -15.95 5.01 12.48
CA LEU A 102 -16.21 3.83 13.31
C LEU A 102 -17.59 3.20 13.02
N ARG A 103 -18.58 4.02 12.71
CA ARG A 103 -19.92 3.58 12.29
C ARG A 103 -20.23 4.13 10.92
N THR A 104 -20.54 3.24 9.98
CA THR A 104 -21.03 3.62 8.66
C THR A 104 -22.54 3.82 8.71
N GLY A 105 -22.95 5.04 9.04
CA GLY A 105 -24.32 5.50 8.79
C GLY A 105 -24.49 5.94 7.34
N GLU A 106 -25.74 6.10 6.89
CA GLU A 106 -26.01 6.74 5.60
C GLU A 106 -25.47 8.18 5.63
N CYS A 107 -24.62 8.51 4.66
CA CYS A 107 -24.16 9.87 4.44
C CYS A 107 -25.33 10.74 3.97
N LEU A 108 -25.95 11.47 4.90
CA LEU A 108 -27.03 12.39 4.61
C LEU A 108 -26.44 13.71 4.09
N LYS A 109 -26.54 13.93 2.78
CA LYS A 109 -26.03 15.12 2.08
C LYS A 109 -26.50 16.45 2.68
N ASN A 110 -27.68 16.46 3.30
CA ASN A 110 -28.33 17.65 3.84
C ASN A 110 -28.51 17.61 5.37
N ALA A 111 -27.78 16.74 6.08
CA ALA A 111 -27.87 16.72 7.53
C ALA A 111 -27.33 18.04 8.11
N PRO A 112 -27.99 18.62 9.13
CA PRO A 112 -27.48 19.81 9.81
C PRO A 112 -26.11 19.49 10.42
N ALA A 113 -25.08 20.16 9.91
CA ALA A 113 -23.71 19.91 10.32
C ALA A 113 -23.42 20.57 11.66
N THR A 114 -23.45 19.77 12.74
CA THR A 114 -22.99 20.22 14.06
C THR A 114 -21.61 19.62 14.30
N VAL A 115 -20.60 20.48 14.45
CA VAL A 115 -19.25 20.01 14.76
C VAL A 115 -19.16 19.61 16.22
N GLN A 116 -18.64 18.41 16.47
CA GLN A 116 -18.35 17.90 17.79
C GLN A 116 -16.87 17.50 17.87
N PRO A 117 -16.31 17.36 19.08
CA PRO A 117 -14.96 16.83 19.24
C PRO A 117 -14.82 15.46 18.57
N LEU A 118 -13.73 15.29 17.80
CA LEU A 118 -13.43 14.04 17.12
C LEU A 118 -12.83 13.06 18.13
N THR A 119 -13.41 11.86 18.21
CA THR A 119 -12.97 10.79 19.11
C THR A 119 -12.37 9.64 18.30
N THR A 120 -11.05 9.48 18.39
CA THR A 120 -10.32 8.47 17.61
C THR A 120 -9.98 7.26 18.44
N HIS A 121 -10.48 6.10 18.00
CA HIS A 121 -10.18 4.78 18.55
C HIS A 121 -8.96 4.20 17.84
N VAL A 122 -7.87 4.00 18.57
CA VAL A 122 -6.65 3.40 18.01
C VAL A 122 -6.67 1.89 18.25
N LYS A 123 -6.51 1.12 17.17
CA LYS A 123 -6.29 -0.33 17.20
C LYS A 123 -4.90 -0.64 16.67
N LEU A 124 -4.28 -1.69 17.21
CA LEU A 124 -3.11 -2.29 16.57
C LEU A 124 -3.52 -3.61 15.92
N ALA A 125 -3.04 -3.79 14.69
CA ALA A 125 -3.17 -5.03 13.95
C ALA A 125 -1.77 -5.53 13.57
N HIS A 126 -1.56 -6.85 13.60
CA HIS A 126 -0.34 -7.45 13.11
C HIS A 126 -0.59 -8.01 11.71
N ALA A 127 0.35 -7.77 10.80
CA ALA A 127 0.33 -8.37 9.49
C ALA A 127 0.54 -9.88 9.64
N GLU A 128 -0.53 -10.65 9.43
CA GLU A 128 -0.46 -12.10 9.38
C GLU A 128 -0.04 -12.55 7.98
N PRO A 129 0.81 -13.60 7.85
CA PRO A 129 1.07 -14.22 6.57
C PRO A 129 -0.26 -14.68 5.95
N GLY A 130 -0.57 -14.19 4.75
CA GLY A 130 -1.73 -14.63 4.01
C GLY A 130 -1.68 -16.13 3.73
N ALA A 131 -2.84 -16.76 3.58
CA ALA A 131 -2.92 -18.16 3.17
C ALA A 131 -2.15 -18.34 1.86
N LEU A 132 -1.13 -19.20 1.88
CA LEU A 132 -0.42 -19.58 0.66
C LEU A 132 -1.44 -20.22 -0.29
N PRO A 133 -1.43 -19.88 -1.59
CA PRO A 133 -2.29 -20.57 -2.54
C PRO A 133 -1.96 -22.05 -2.47
N GLY A 134 -2.99 -22.88 -2.26
CA GLY A 134 -2.84 -24.33 -2.22
C GLY A 134 -2.36 -24.81 -3.58
N VAL A 135 -1.06 -25.01 -3.73
CA VAL A 135 -0.52 -25.71 -4.89
C VAL A 135 -0.96 -27.16 -4.73
N VAL A 136 -2.04 -27.53 -5.41
CA VAL A 136 -2.39 -28.94 -5.56
C VAL A 136 -1.22 -29.56 -6.31
N ALA A 137 -0.39 -30.32 -5.59
CA ALA A 137 0.61 -31.15 -6.22
C ALA A 137 -0.14 -32.11 -7.14
N VAL A 138 -0.17 -31.78 -8.44
CA VAL A 138 -0.60 -32.72 -9.46
C VAL A 138 0.45 -33.82 -9.42
N LYS A 139 0.16 -34.90 -8.69
CA LYS A 139 0.85 -36.17 -8.92
C LYS A 139 0.58 -36.49 -10.38
N ALA A 140 1.58 -36.28 -11.22
CA ALA A 140 1.54 -36.79 -12.59
C ALA A 140 1.19 -38.28 -12.49
N PRO A 141 0.13 -38.76 -13.17
CA PRO A 141 -0.07 -40.19 -13.29
C PRO A 141 1.17 -40.75 -13.97
N VAL A 142 1.92 -41.59 -13.25
CA VAL A 142 2.95 -42.43 -13.87
C VAL A 142 2.19 -43.46 -14.67
N ASP A 143 1.83 -43.08 -15.90
CA ASP A 143 1.30 -44.00 -16.90
C ASP A 143 2.49 -44.78 -17.48
N PRO A 144 2.56 -46.11 -17.30
CA PRO A 144 3.62 -46.92 -17.89
C PRO A 144 3.59 -46.94 -19.43
N ASN A 145 2.58 -46.34 -20.07
CA ASN A 145 2.46 -46.18 -21.53
C ASN A 145 2.09 -44.76 -21.99
N GLY A 146 2.41 -43.72 -21.19
CA GLY A 146 2.19 -42.33 -21.58
C GLY A 146 3.06 -41.89 -22.77
N PRO A 147 2.62 -40.91 -23.58
CA PRO A 147 3.42 -40.38 -24.70
C PRO A 147 4.77 -39.88 -24.18
N PRO A 148 5.87 -40.12 -24.94
CA PRO A 148 7.22 -39.92 -24.45
C PRO A 148 7.39 -38.50 -23.94
N GLU A 149 7.90 -38.36 -22.70
CA GLU A 149 8.26 -37.07 -22.12
C GLU A 149 9.07 -36.29 -23.15
N GLU A 150 8.53 -35.16 -23.61
CA GLU A 150 9.24 -34.27 -24.51
C GLU A 150 10.46 -33.75 -23.75
N GLN A 151 11.63 -34.39 -23.95
CA GLN A 151 12.90 -33.86 -23.50
C GLN A 151 13.01 -32.42 -24.00
N GLU A 152 12.96 -31.46 -23.07
CA GLU A 152 13.18 -30.06 -23.39
C GLU A 152 14.54 -29.95 -24.09
N LYS A 153 14.50 -29.72 -25.41
CA LYS A 153 15.71 -29.60 -26.22
C LYS A 153 16.59 -28.54 -25.57
N THR A 154 17.82 -28.92 -25.25
CA THR A 154 18.76 -28.03 -24.57
C THR A 154 18.89 -26.73 -25.36
N PHE A 155 19.13 -25.62 -24.64
CA PHE A 155 19.24 -24.29 -25.22
C PHE A 155 20.12 -24.25 -26.49
N PHE A 156 21.20 -25.04 -26.51
CA PHE A 156 22.08 -25.19 -27.67
C PHE A 156 21.43 -25.82 -28.90
N GLN A 157 20.56 -26.83 -28.76
CA GLN A 157 19.81 -27.38 -29.90
C GLN A 157 18.84 -26.37 -30.50
N LYS A 158 18.29 -25.46 -29.68
CA LYS A 158 17.30 -24.48 -30.14
C LYS A 158 17.92 -23.24 -30.78
N TYR A 159 19.15 -22.86 -30.41
CA TYR A 159 19.72 -21.57 -30.81
C TYR A 159 21.07 -21.64 -31.54
N TRP A 160 21.56 -22.83 -31.93
CA TRP A 160 22.85 -22.96 -32.62
C TRP A 160 22.94 -22.16 -33.93
N PHE A 161 21.86 -22.07 -34.71
CA PHE A 161 21.83 -21.33 -35.97
C PHE A 161 21.98 -19.81 -35.77
N LEU A 162 21.52 -19.25 -34.64
CA LEU A 162 21.72 -17.83 -34.32
C LEU A 162 23.20 -17.53 -34.09
N LEU A 163 23.91 -18.43 -33.39
CA LEU A 163 25.36 -18.29 -33.18
C LEU A 163 26.12 -18.32 -34.50
N VAL A 164 25.74 -19.22 -35.43
CA VAL A 164 26.31 -19.28 -36.78
C VAL A 164 26.03 -18.01 -37.57
N GLY A 165 24.80 -17.47 -37.50
CA GLY A 165 24.42 -16.22 -38.17
C GLY A 165 25.23 -15.02 -37.69
N ILE A 166 25.43 -14.90 -36.37
CA ILE A 166 26.24 -13.82 -35.78
C ILE A 166 27.71 -13.95 -36.22
N ALA A 167 28.27 -15.16 -36.20
CA ALA A 167 29.64 -15.39 -36.64
C ALA A 167 29.87 -15.02 -38.11
N MET A 168 28.93 -15.38 -39.00
CA MET A 168 28.96 -14.97 -40.40
C MET A 168 28.89 -13.45 -40.57
N LEU A 169 28.02 -12.78 -39.80
CA LEU A 169 27.88 -11.34 -39.86
C LEU A 169 29.17 -10.63 -39.43
N VAL A 170 29.83 -11.10 -38.37
CA VAL A 170 31.12 -10.56 -37.92
C VAL A 170 32.23 -10.76 -38.96
N LEU A 171 32.30 -11.94 -39.58
CA LEU A 171 33.31 -12.23 -40.61
C LEU A 171 33.09 -11.43 -41.89
N THR A 172 31.85 -11.13 -42.25
CA THR A 172 31.51 -10.32 -43.43
C THR A 172 31.63 -8.82 -43.17
N SER A 173 31.41 -8.35 -41.93
CA SER A 173 31.56 -6.93 -41.56
C SER A 173 32.99 -6.52 -41.21
N GLY A 174 33.91 -7.48 -41.00
CA GLY A 174 35.30 -7.22 -40.60
C GLY A 174 36.32 -7.14 -41.75
N GLY A 175 35.90 -7.29 -43.01
CA GLY A 175 36.77 -7.29 -44.19
C GLY A 175 36.95 -5.91 -44.84
N GLY A 176 37.48 -4.94 -44.11
CA GLY A 176 37.93 -3.65 -44.64
C GLY A 176 38.92 -3.05 -43.65
N GLY A 177 40.20 -3.39 -43.71
CA GLY A 177 41.08 -3.07 -44.82
C GLY A 177 42.10 -2.09 -44.25
N GLY A 178 43.21 -2.62 -43.75
CA GLY A 178 44.39 -1.83 -43.46
C GLY A 178 45.03 -1.32 -44.74
N GLU A 179 45.94 -0.35 -44.55
CA GLU A 179 47.00 0.15 -45.44
C GLU A 179 46.82 1.59 -45.92
N SER A 180 47.64 2.48 -45.35
CA SER A 180 48.59 3.24 -46.16
C SER A 180 49.74 3.74 -45.29
N SER A 181 50.90 3.12 -45.52
CA SER A 181 52.24 3.62 -45.24
C SER A 181 52.51 4.94 -45.96
N SER A 182 53.02 5.95 -45.27
CA SER A 182 54.30 6.63 -45.54
C SER A 182 54.55 7.77 -44.56
#